data_AF-A0A6M5YN02-F1
#
_entry.id   AF-A0A6M5YN02-F1
#
_cell.length_a   1.000
_cell.length_b   1.000
_cell.length_c   1.000
_cell.angle_alpha   90.00
_cell.angle_beta   90.00
_cell.angle_gamma   90.00
#
_symmetry.space_group_name_H-M   'P 1'
#
loop_
_entity.id
_entity.type
_entity.pdbx_description
1 polymer ?
#
loop_
_entity_poly.entity_id
_entity_poly.type
_entity_poly.pdbx_seq_one_letter_code
_entity_poly.pdbx_strand_id
1 'polypeptide(L)'
;MAFETRKVGGTKYLYLSERDPATGKVRKRYVGTGPKADAAAAALEARRKRRADERLAVERVRSELGAVDALMAELDAGATLVMEAALYAAGYHRPNYGPWRKRRH
;
A
#
# COMPACT_ATOMS: atom_id res chain seq x y z
N MET A 1 -17.67 10.34 8.42
CA MET A 1 -18.19 11.71 8.65
C MET A 1 -17.70 12.17 10.01
N ALA A 2 -17.11 13.37 10.10
CA ALA A 2 -16.44 13.83 11.32
C ALA A 2 -17.34 14.70 12.20
N PHE A 3 -18.40 15.32 11.65
CA PHE A 3 -19.34 16.11 12.42
C PHE A 3 -20.58 15.31 12.82
N GLU A 4 -20.98 15.42 14.08
CA GLU A 4 -22.25 14.96 14.62
C GLU A 4 -23.07 16.17 15.08
N THR A 5 -24.37 16.18 14.80
CA THR A 5 -25.27 17.30 15.10
C THR A 5 -26.30 16.89 16.13
N ARG A 6 -26.53 17.70 17.15
CA ARG A 6 -27.61 17.44 18.12
C ARG A 6 -28.94 17.97 17.58
N LYS A 7 -30.03 17.19 17.73
CA LYS A 7 -31.39 17.57 17.29
C LYS A 7 -31.94 18.83 17.96
N VAL A 8 -31.45 19.20 19.14
CA VAL A 8 -31.86 20.40 19.89
C VAL A 8 -30.67 21.35 19.95
N GLY A 9 -30.83 22.57 19.43
CA GLY A 9 -29.82 23.65 19.48
C GLY A 9 -28.84 23.74 18.30
N GLY A 10 -28.87 22.80 17.33
CA GLY A 10 -28.12 22.91 16.07
C GLY A 10 -26.59 22.82 16.16
N THR A 11 -26.04 22.64 17.37
CA THR A 11 -24.59 22.56 17.61
C THR A 11 -23.98 21.35 16.90
N LYS A 12 -22.94 21.62 16.09
CA LYS A 12 -22.10 20.62 15.41
C LYS A 12 -20.87 20.29 16.25
N TYR A 13 -20.66 19.01 16.50
CA TYR A 13 -19.55 18.46 17.28
C TYR A 13 -18.63 17.68 16.36
N LEU A 14 -17.33 17.96 16.39
CA LEU A 14 -16.33 17.22 15.64
C LEU A 14 -15.82 16.04 16.46
N TYR A 15 -15.90 14.85 15.88
CA TYR A 15 -15.29 13.61 16.32
C TYR A 15 -14.27 13.12 15.29
N LEU A 16 -13.09 12.75 15.76
CA LEU A 16 -12.06 12.12 14.94
C LEU A 16 -11.97 10.63 15.26
N SER A 17 -11.76 9.81 14.24
CA SER A 17 -11.45 8.40 14.42
C SER A 17 -9.97 8.24 14.74
N GLU A 18 -9.67 7.58 15.84
CA GLU A 18 -8.32 7.27 16.28
C GLU A 18 -8.21 5.77 16.54
N ARG A 19 -7.09 5.17 16.13
CA ARG A 19 -6.82 3.76 16.43
C ARG A 19 -6.06 3.68 17.74
N ASP A 20 -6.60 2.94 18.69
CA ASP A 20 -5.96 2.68 19.97
C ASP A 20 -4.70 1.84 19.74
N PRO A 21 -3.51 2.29 20.19
CA PRO A 21 -2.26 1.59 19.91
C PRO A 21 -2.09 0.28 20.69
N ALA A 22 -2.77 0.12 21.83
CA ALA A 22 -2.68 -1.09 22.65
C ALA A 22 -3.64 -2.17 22.18
N THR A 23 -4.86 -1.79 21.77
CA THR A 23 -5.92 -2.76 21.40
C THR A 23 -6.17 -2.85 19.90
N GLY A 24 -5.64 -1.91 19.11
CA GLY A 24 -5.88 -1.80 17.68
C GLY A 24 -7.30 -1.38 17.30
N LYS A 25 -8.21 -1.16 18.26
CA LYS A 25 -9.62 -0.81 18.00
C LYS A 25 -9.74 0.66 17.59
N VAL A 26 -10.70 0.96 16.72
CA VAL A 26 -11.00 2.35 16.31
C VAL A 26 -11.98 2.96 17.31
N ARG A 27 -11.59 4.08 17.93
CA ARG A 27 -12.42 4.87 18.85
C ARG A 27 -12.69 6.26 18.27
N LYS A 28 -13.79 6.88 18.69
CA LYS A 28 -14.10 8.29 18.39
C LYS A 28 -13.54 9.19 19.49
N ARG A 29 -12.70 10.15 19.13
CA ARG A 29 -12.21 11.20 20.01
C ARG A 29 -12.97 12.49 19.74
N TYR A 30 -13.61 13.02 20.78
CA TYR A 30 -14.26 14.33 20.71
C TYR A 30 -13.20 15.44 20.61
N VAL A 31 -13.36 16.35 19.65
CA VAL A 31 -12.39 17.44 19.38
C VAL A 31 -12.94 18.81 19.78
N GLY A 32 -14.25 19.02 19.65
CA GLY A 32 -14.90 20.27 20.03
C GLY A 32 -16.05 20.66 19.10
N THR A 33 -16.48 21.91 19.22
CA THR A 33 -17.49 22.57 18.37
C THR A 33 -16.95 23.90 17.86
N GLY A 34 -17.68 24.54 16.93
CA GLY A 34 -17.40 25.92 16.48
C GLY A 34 -16.07 26.08 15.75
N PRO A 35 -15.42 27.27 15.81
CA PRO A 35 -14.24 27.59 14.99
C PRO A 35 -13.07 26.60 15.13
N LYS A 36 -12.87 26.05 16.33
CA LYS A 36 -11.83 25.03 16.57
C LYS A 36 -12.12 23.72 15.83
N ALA A 37 -13.38 23.33 15.78
CA ALA A 37 -13.83 22.14 15.05
C ALA A 37 -13.72 22.36 13.54
N ASP A 38 -14.06 23.55 13.05
CA ASP A 38 -13.95 23.89 11.62
C ASP A 38 -12.49 23.88 11.15
N ALA A 39 -11.57 24.46 11.93
CA ALA A 39 -10.14 24.43 11.63
C ALA A 39 -9.58 23.00 11.60
N ALA A 40 -9.96 22.16 12.56
CA ALA A 40 -9.54 20.76 12.59
C ALA A 40 -10.11 19.94 11.42
N ALA A 41 -11.34 20.24 10.99
CA ALA A 41 -11.94 19.63 9.81
C ALA A 41 -11.22 20.06 8.52
N ALA A 42 -10.91 21.34 8.37
CA ALA A 42 -10.15 21.85 7.22
C ALA A 42 -8.77 21.19 7.13
N ALA A 43 -8.06 21.02 8.26
CA ALA A 43 -6.78 20.31 8.29
C ALA A 43 -6.91 18.83 7.89
N LEU A 44 -8.01 18.16 8.29
CA LEU A 44 -8.28 16.78 7.89
C LEU A 44 -8.51 16.67 6.38
N GLU A 45 -9.28 17.58 5.81
CA GLU A 45 -9.53 17.62 4.35
C GLU A 45 -8.25 17.92 3.57
N ALA A 46 -7.43 18.88 4.00
CA ALA A 46 -6.13 19.13 3.41
C ALA A 46 -5.22 17.89 3.42
N ARG A 47 -5.20 17.15 4.54
CA ARG A 47 -4.47 15.88 4.65
C ARG A 47 -5.06 14.77 3.77
N ARG A 48 -6.38 14.73 3.58
CA ARG A 48 -7.04 13.77 2.68
C ARG A 48 -6.68 14.05 1.24
N LYS A 49 -6.77 15.32 0.82
CA LYS A 49 -6.39 15.78 -0.52
C LYS A 49 -4.93 15.44 -0.82
N ARG A 50 -3.99 15.84 0.05
CA ARG A 50 -2.58 15.52 -0.12
C ARG A 50 -2.32 14.02 -0.28
N ARG A 51 -2.95 13.19 0.55
CA ARG A 51 -2.82 11.73 0.43
C ARG A 51 -3.45 11.17 -0.85
N ALA A 52 -4.49 11.80 -1.38
CA ALA A 52 -5.07 11.41 -2.66
C ALA A 52 -4.12 11.77 -3.80
N ASP A 53 -3.56 12.98 -3.78
CA ASP A 53 -2.58 13.45 -4.76
C ASP A 53 -1.31 12.58 -4.76
N GLU A 54 -0.79 12.23 -3.57
CA GLU A 54 0.33 11.29 -3.40
C GLU A 54 0.01 9.92 -3.99
N ARG A 55 -1.20 9.37 -3.73
CA ARG A 55 -1.61 8.08 -4.30
C ARG A 55 -1.69 8.13 -5.82
N LEU A 56 -2.30 9.18 -6.38
CA LEU A 56 -2.41 9.36 -7.82
C LEU A 56 -1.02 9.49 -8.48
N ALA A 57 -0.09 10.17 -7.83
CA ALA A 57 1.29 10.27 -8.32
C ALA A 57 1.97 8.88 -8.35
N VAL A 58 1.83 8.07 -7.30
CA VAL A 58 2.37 6.71 -7.28
C VAL A 58 1.69 5.81 -8.31
N GLU A 59 0.37 5.87 -8.44
CA GLU A 59 -0.39 5.09 -9.42
C GLU A 59 0.01 5.45 -10.85
N ARG A 60 0.24 6.74 -11.14
CA ARG A 60 0.72 7.20 -12.43
C ARG A 60 2.09 6.61 -12.78
N VAL A 61 3.05 6.73 -11.87
CA VAL A 61 4.40 6.18 -12.06
C VAL A 61 4.35 4.67 -12.24
N ARG A 62 3.54 3.96 -11.44
CA ARG A 62 3.34 2.50 -11.61
C ARG A 62 2.73 2.15 -12.96
N SER A 63 1.75 2.91 -13.42
CA SER A 63 1.14 2.69 -14.74
C SER A 63 2.14 2.95 -15.87
N GLU A 64 2.99 3.97 -15.75
CA GLU A 64 4.03 4.28 -16.73
C GLU A 64 5.11 3.19 -16.79
N LEU A 65 5.47 2.61 -15.63
CA LEU A 65 6.47 1.55 -15.54
C LEU A 65 5.92 0.15 -15.81
N GLY A 66 4.61 -0.05 -15.81
CA GLY A 66 4.01 -1.39 -15.90
C GLY A 66 4.41 -2.18 -17.15
N ALA A 67 4.58 -1.51 -18.30
CA ALA A 67 5.06 -2.15 -19.51
C ALA A 67 6.53 -2.59 -19.40
N VAL A 68 7.36 -1.78 -18.74
CA VAL A 68 8.78 -2.10 -18.50
C VAL A 68 8.89 -3.26 -17.51
N ASP A 69 8.10 -3.24 -16.44
CA ASP A 69 8.05 -4.33 -15.46
C ASP A 69 7.64 -5.66 -16.12
N ALA A 70 6.65 -5.62 -17.01
CA ALA A 70 6.22 -6.80 -17.77
C ALA A 70 7.33 -7.33 -18.69
N LEU A 71 7.98 -6.46 -19.46
CA LEU A 71 9.09 -6.84 -20.33
C LEU A 71 10.28 -7.41 -19.54
N MET A 72 10.61 -6.81 -18.40
CA MET A 72 11.67 -7.31 -17.52
C MET A 72 11.33 -8.68 -16.92
N ALA A 73 10.06 -8.91 -16.54
CA ALA A 73 9.61 -10.21 -16.05
C ALA A 73 9.71 -11.30 -17.14
N GLU A 74 9.35 -10.97 -18.39
CA GLU A 74 9.51 -11.89 -19.53
C GLU A 74 10.98 -12.20 -19.81
N LEU A 75 11.84 -11.17 -19.78
CA LEU A 75 13.28 -11.34 -19.95
C LEU A 75 13.90 -12.20 -18.85
N ASP A 76 13.54 -11.95 -17.59
CA ASP A 76 14.03 -12.72 -16.43
C ASP A 76 13.60 -14.19 -16.51
N ALA A 77 12.34 -14.45 -16.89
CA ALA A 77 11.86 -15.80 -17.11
C ALA A 77 12.61 -16.51 -18.26
N GLY A 78 12.84 -15.81 -19.38
CA GLY A 78 13.61 -16.35 -20.50
C GLY A 78 15.08 -16.62 -20.16
N ALA A 79 15.73 -15.69 -19.46
CA ALA A 79 17.11 -15.84 -18.99
C ALA A 79 17.25 -17.00 -18.00
N THR A 80 16.29 -17.13 -17.08
CA THR A 80 16.22 -18.26 -16.16
C THR A 80 16.10 -19.56 -16.95
N LEU A 81 15.15 -19.67 -17.89
CA LEU A 81 14.97 -20.89 -18.69
C LEU A 81 16.24 -21.31 -19.43
N VAL A 82 16.95 -20.37 -20.06
CA VAL A 82 18.22 -20.65 -20.76
C VAL A 82 19.29 -21.12 -19.78
N MET A 83 19.42 -20.46 -18.63
CA MET A 83 20.36 -20.86 -17.58
C MET A 83 20.04 -22.28 -17.07
N GLU A 84 18.78 -22.59 -16.77
CA GLU A 84 18.38 -23.91 -16.28
C GLU A 84 18.68 -24.99 -17.34
N ALA A 85 18.34 -24.75 -18.60
CA ALA A 85 18.63 -25.66 -19.71
C ALA A 85 20.13 -25.94 -19.86
N ALA A 86 20.97 -24.90 -19.78
CA ALA A 86 22.42 -25.05 -19.84
C ALA A 86 22.98 -25.87 -18.67
N LEU A 87 22.47 -25.63 -17.45
CA LEU A 87 22.88 -26.39 -16.26
C LEU A 87 22.43 -27.86 -16.35
N TYR A 88 21.22 -28.13 -16.83
CA TYR A 88 20.76 -29.50 -17.07
C TYR A 88 21.61 -30.21 -18.13
N ALA A 89 21.94 -29.55 -19.24
CA ALA A 89 22.82 -30.08 -20.27
C ALA A 89 24.23 -30.39 -19.75
N ALA A 90 24.72 -29.59 -18.80
CA ALA A 90 25.99 -29.82 -18.10
C ALA A 90 25.91 -30.91 -16.99
N GLY A 91 24.76 -31.57 -16.83
CA GLY A 91 24.56 -32.64 -15.85
C GLY A 91 24.28 -32.15 -14.42
N TYR A 92 23.90 -30.89 -14.25
CA TYR A 92 23.43 -30.36 -12.97
C TYR A 92 21.94 -30.63 -12.78
N HIS A 93 21.49 -30.56 -11.53
CA HIS A 93 20.08 -30.64 -11.16
C HIS A 93 19.82 -29.76 -9.94
N ARG A 94 18.55 -29.43 -9.74
CA ARG A 94 18.08 -28.56 -8.66
C ARG A 94 17.02 -29.28 -7.81
N PRO A 95 17.42 -29.98 -6.73
CA PRO A 95 16.47 -30.68 -5.87
C PRO A 95 15.64 -29.67 -5.07
N ASN A 96 14.30 -29.78 -5.14
CA ASN A 96 13.32 -28.98 -4.39
C ASN A 96 13.58 -27.45 -4.40
N TYR A 97 13.91 -26.89 -5.57
CA TYR A 97 14.25 -25.47 -5.72
C TYR A 97 15.46 -25.01 -4.88
N GLY A 98 16.27 -25.94 -4.37
CA GLY A 98 17.51 -25.66 -3.64
C GLY A 98 18.67 -25.24 -4.56
N PRO A 99 19.92 -25.31 -4.08
CA PRO A 99 21.11 -25.02 -4.89
C PRO A 99 21.30 -26.03 -6.03
N TRP A 100 21.84 -25.58 -7.15
CA TRP A 100 22.27 -26.45 -8.24
C TRP A 100 23.41 -27.37 -7.81
N ARG A 101 23.30 -28.65 -8.13
CA ARG A 101 24.30 -29.68 -7.82
C ARG A 101 24.58 -30.56 -9.03
N LYS A 102 25.84 -30.93 -9.24
CA LYS A 102 26.21 -31.90 -10.28
C LYS A 102 25.65 -33.27 -9.92
N ARG A 103 25.00 -33.95 -10.87
CA ARG A 103 24.57 -35.34 -10.68
C ARG A 103 25.80 -36.20 -10.44
N ARG A 104 25.74 -37.03 -9.40
CA ARG A 104 26.72 -38.09 -9.18
C ARG A 104 26.10 -39.34 -9.79
N HIS A 105 26.84 -39.98 -10.70
CA HIS A 105 26.45 -41.27 -11.27
C HIS A 105 26.23 -42.30 -10.17
#